data_AF-A0A9W6VWR2-F1
#
_entry.id   AF-A0A9W6VWR2-F1
#
_cell.length_a   1.000
_cell.length_b   1.000
_cell.length_c   1.000
_cell.angle_alpha   90.00
_cell.angle_beta   90.00
_cell.angle_gamma   90.00
#
_symmetry.space_group_name_H-M   'P 1'
#
loop_
_entity.id
_entity.type
_entity.pdbx_description
1 polymer ?
#
loop_
_entity_poly.entity_id
_entity_poly.type
_entity_poly.pdbx_seq_one_letter_code
_entity_poly.pdbx_strand_id
1 'polypeptide(L)'
;MAYPLDPEQPLPSPLTPDAATRVRDERRELLPDWAEASRALVVRLGALSRWDPPETLLENPSHGLMHMGAVCAGDPAPFEMIGYRPFDLLLTAYCAEYMFSDVGGRWVLDEDPESPTFARFLLGEYDADNPHATVDVHAAVTAFLNEPEGRDLEELLESLQEEMGAPVGVQDTSYP
;
A
#
# COMPACT_ATOMS: atom_id res chain seq x y z
N MET A 1 -3.42 -7.08 13.03
CA MET A 1 -3.96 -5.82 13.59
C MET A 1 -5.09 -5.35 12.69
N ALA A 2 -6.01 -4.53 13.21
CA ALA A 2 -7.09 -3.94 12.42
C ALA A 2 -6.53 -2.94 11.40
N TYR A 3 -7.09 -2.91 10.19
CA TYR A 3 -6.73 -1.96 9.14
C TYR A 3 -6.85 -0.53 9.71
N PRO A 4 -6.00 0.43 9.32
CA PRO A 4 -6.03 1.79 9.89
C PRO A 4 -7.33 2.55 9.57
N LEU A 5 -8.06 2.03 8.60
CA LEU A 5 -9.41 2.40 8.22
C LEU A 5 -10.36 1.22 8.49
N ASP A 6 -10.14 0.43 9.52
CA ASP A 6 -11.23 -0.34 10.10
C ASP A 6 -12.15 0.64 10.83
N PRO A 7 -13.47 0.44 10.77
CA PRO A 7 -14.38 1.30 11.50
C PRO A 7 -14.02 1.29 13.00
N GLU A 8 -14.13 2.45 13.65
CA GLU A 8 -13.84 2.59 15.10
C GLU A 8 -14.68 1.61 15.94
N GLN A 9 -15.83 1.20 15.40
CA GLN A 9 -16.62 0.11 15.93
C GLN A 9 -16.44 -1.14 15.05
N PRO A 10 -16.20 -2.33 15.65
CA PRO A 10 -16.05 -3.56 14.89
C PRO A 10 -17.28 -3.80 14.01
N LEU A 11 -17.03 -4.25 12.78
CA LEU A 11 -18.08 -4.63 11.86
C LEU A 11 -19.00 -5.67 12.54
N PRO A 12 -20.34 -5.50 12.48
CA PRO A 12 -21.23 -6.52 13.02
C PRO A 12 -20.99 -7.83 12.29
N SER A 13 -20.79 -8.91 13.05
CA SER A 13 -20.58 -10.25 12.51
C SER A 13 -21.76 -11.15 12.93
N PRO A 14 -22.50 -11.74 11.97
CA PRO A 14 -22.38 -11.56 10.52
C PRO A 14 -22.82 -10.16 10.07
N LEU A 15 -22.26 -9.66 8.97
CA LEU A 15 -22.69 -8.42 8.36
C LEU A 15 -24.12 -8.59 7.85
N THR A 16 -25.06 -7.77 8.31
CA THR A 16 -26.36 -7.67 7.64
C THR A 16 -26.18 -6.93 6.31
N PRO A 17 -27.04 -7.16 5.30
CA PRO A 17 -26.95 -6.45 4.02
C PRO A 17 -26.95 -4.92 4.17
N ASP A 18 -27.73 -4.39 5.13
CA ASP A 18 -27.79 -2.96 5.43
C ASP A 18 -26.48 -2.46 6.07
N ALA A 19 -25.87 -3.24 6.97
CA ALA A 19 -24.59 -2.89 7.58
C ALA A 19 -23.45 -2.93 6.55
N ALA A 20 -23.45 -3.92 5.65
CA ALA A 20 -22.49 -4.02 4.56
C ALA A 20 -22.60 -2.82 3.61
N THR A 21 -23.83 -2.48 3.20
CA THR A 21 -24.11 -1.32 2.33
C THR A 21 -23.60 -0.03 2.95
N ARG A 22 -23.91 0.22 4.23
CA ARG A 22 -23.45 1.41 4.94
C ARG A 22 -21.93 1.51 4.98
N VAL A 23 -21.24 0.42 5.32
CA VAL A 23 -19.77 0.39 5.43
C VAL A 23 -19.12 0.65 4.08
N ARG A 24 -19.62 0.02 3.01
CA ARG A 24 -19.16 0.29 1.64
C ARG A 24 -19.33 1.77 1.29
N ASP A 25 -20.50 2.35 1.55
CA ASP A 25 -20.79 3.73 1.17
C ASP A 25 -19.92 4.72 1.99
N GLU A 26 -19.77 4.51 3.29
CA GLU A 26 -18.85 5.28 4.15
C GLU A 26 -17.40 5.20 3.65
N ARG A 27 -16.94 4.01 3.24
CA ARG A 27 -15.57 3.82 2.73
C ARG A 27 -15.37 4.40 1.34
N ARG A 28 -16.39 4.34 0.48
CA ARG A 28 -16.35 4.92 -0.86
C ARG A 28 -16.15 6.43 -0.79
N GLU A 29 -16.80 7.09 0.16
CA GLU A 29 -16.64 8.53 0.40
C GLU A 29 -15.22 8.91 0.84
N LEU A 30 -14.51 8.00 1.52
CA LEU A 30 -13.14 8.22 2.00
C LEU A 30 -12.06 7.95 0.96
N LEU A 31 -12.38 7.30 -0.16
CA LEU A 31 -11.37 6.88 -1.15
C LEU A 31 -10.54 8.07 -1.70
N PRO A 32 -11.12 9.24 -2.05
CA PRO A 32 -10.32 10.38 -2.52
C PRO A 32 -9.38 10.92 -1.45
N ASP A 33 -9.86 11.06 -0.22
CA ASP A 33 -9.07 11.55 0.92
C ASP A 33 -7.95 10.57 1.27
N TRP A 34 -8.21 9.27 1.15
CA TRP A 34 -7.21 8.23 1.32
C TRP A 34 -6.11 8.33 0.28
N ALA A 35 -6.45 8.44 -1.01
CA ALA A 35 -5.46 8.56 -2.07
C ALA A 35 -4.55 9.79 -1.86
N GLU A 36 -5.12 10.93 -1.46
CA GLU A 36 -4.34 12.14 -1.16
C GLU A 36 -3.45 11.96 0.08
N ALA A 37 -3.99 11.36 1.15
CA ALA A 37 -3.23 11.08 2.37
C ALA A 37 -2.07 10.10 2.12
N SER A 38 -2.28 9.05 1.31
CA SER A 38 -1.25 8.10 0.91
C SER A 38 -0.09 8.79 0.20
N ARG A 39 -0.37 9.68 -0.75
CA ARG A 39 0.66 10.48 -1.44
C ARG A 39 1.43 11.38 -0.48
N ALA A 40 0.74 12.05 0.43
CA ALA A 40 1.39 12.88 1.45
C ALA A 40 2.32 12.07 2.36
N LEU A 41 1.98 10.81 2.68
CA LEU A 41 2.84 9.90 3.44
C LEU A 41 4.11 9.53 2.67
N VAL A 42 3.99 9.24 1.37
CA VAL A 42 5.15 8.96 0.51
C VAL A 42 6.09 10.17 0.41
N VAL A 43 5.56 11.38 0.22
CA VAL A 43 6.36 12.61 0.23
C VAL A 43 7.10 12.79 1.57
N ARG A 44 6.43 12.48 2.69
CA ARG A 44 7.04 12.56 4.02
C ARG A 44 8.20 11.57 4.19
N LEU A 45 8.11 10.37 3.63
CA LEU A 45 9.22 9.42 3.61
C LEU A 45 10.43 10.00 2.86
N GLY A 46 10.21 10.60 1.69
CA GLY A 46 11.25 11.29 0.94
C GLY A 46 11.94 12.36 1.79
N ALA A 47 11.17 13.22 2.47
CA ALA A 47 11.74 14.25 3.33
C ALA A 47 12.57 13.68 4.50
N LEU A 48 12.14 12.57 5.11
CA LEU A 48 12.86 11.91 6.19
C LEU A 48 14.19 11.27 5.73
N SER A 49 14.25 10.84 4.48
CA SER A 49 15.48 10.29 3.87
C SER A 49 16.56 11.35 3.59
N ARG A 50 16.34 12.62 3.96
CA ARG A 50 17.22 13.78 3.71
C ARG A 50 17.51 14.04 2.24
N TRP A 51 16.63 13.54 1.38
CA TRP A 51 16.52 13.96 0.00
C TRP A 51 15.49 15.11 -0.08
N ASP A 52 15.56 15.95 -1.10
CA ASP A 52 14.65 17.08 -1.33
C ASP A 52 13.62 16.65 -2.39
N PRO A 53 12.46 16.05 -2.02
CA PRO A 53 11.65 15.31 -2.97
C PRO A 53 10.26 15.92 -3.11
N PRO A 54 10.11 16.92 -3.98
CA PRO A 54 8.80 17.28 -4.52
C PRO A 54 8.70 16.80 -5.97
N GLU A 55 7.53 16.29 -6.37
CA GLU A 55 7.20 15.70 -7.68
C GLU A 55 8.00 14.46 -8.09
N THR A 56 9.34 14.51 -8.08
CA THR A 56 10.20 13.43 -8.61
C THR A 56 10.08 12.10 -7.87
N LEU A 57 9.70 12.10 -6.59
CA LEU A 57 9.42 10.85 -5.84
C LEU A 57 8.11 10.20 -6.26
N LEU A 58 7.10 10.98 -6.63
CA LEU A 58 5.84 10.44 -7.15
C LEU A 58 6.00 9.96 -8.59
N GLU A 59 6.89 10.59 -9.36
CA GLU A 59 7.23 10.19 -10.72
C GLU A 59 8.17 8.97 -10.76
N ASN A 60 9.10 8.85 -9.79
CA ASN A 60 10.05 7.75 -9.69
C ASN A 60 10.15 7.24 -8.24
N PRO A 61 9.16 6.44 -7.79
CA PRO A 61 9.14 5.91 -6.43
C PRO A 61 10.35 5.02 -6.12
N SER A 62 10.99 4.43 -7.14
CA SER A 62 12.20 3.59 -7.01
C SER A 62 13.32 4.25 -6.20
N HIS A 63 13.46 5.58 -6.22
CA HIS A 63 14.45 6.30 -5.41
C HIS A 63 14.18 6.20 -3.90
N GLY A 64 12.91 6.05 -3.50
CA GLY A 64 12.54 5.76 -2.12
C GLY A 64 12.97 4.36 -1.67
N LEU A 65 13.21 3.42 -2.60
CA LEU A 65 13.52 2.03 -2.29
C LEU A 65 14.85 1.89 -1.57
N MET A 66 15.89 2.57 -2.05
CA MET A 66 17.22 2.48 -1.45
C MET A 66 17.19 2.94 0.02
N HIS A 67 16.41 3.98 0.31
CA HIS A 67 16.28 4.52 1.66
C HIS A 67 15.36 3.67 2.54
N MET A 68 14.25 3.16 2.01
CA MET A 68 13.40 2.24 2.76
C MET A 68 14.04 0.88 2.99
N GLY A 69 14.78 0.36 2.02
CA GLY A 69 15.61 -0.83 2.17
C GLY A 69 16.60 -0.64 3.32
N ALA A 70 17.26 0.52 3.41
CA ALA A 70 18.14 0.82 4.54
C ALA A 70 17.40 0.93 5.89
N VAL A 71 16.16 1.45 5.90
CA VAL A 71 15.32 1.51 7.12
C VAL A 71 14.85 0.12 7.55
N CYS A 72 14.42 -0.73 6.59
CA CYS A 72 13.93 -2.08 6.83
C CYS A 72 15.04 -3.08 7.17
N ALA A 73 16.22 -2.93 6.55
CA ALA A 73 17.42 -3.71 6.86
C ALA A 73 18.10 -3.27 8.17
N GLY A 74 17.81 -2.05 8.62
CA GLY A 74 18.20 -1.54 9.93
C GLY A 74 17.27 -2.00 11.06
N ASP A 75 17.44 -1.42 12.24
CA ASP A 75 16.46 -1.54 13.33
C ASP A 75 15.30 -0.57 13.07
N PRO A 76 14.07 -1.05 12.77
CA PRO A 76 12.93 -0.18 12.56
C PRO A 76 12.39 0.41 13.88
N ALA A 77 12.88 -0.04 15.05
CA ALA A 77 12.39 0.40 16.35
C ALA A 77 12.30 1.93 16.53
N PRO A 78 13.23 2.77 16.03
CA PRO A 78 13.09 4.23 16.11
C PRO A 78 11.87 4.77 15.34
N PHE A 79 11.46 4.10 14.26
CA PHE A 79 10.27 4.43 13.47
C PHE A 79 9.01 3.83 14.10
N GLU A 80 9.09 2.60 14.60
CA GLU A 80 8.01 1.93 15.34
C GLU A 80 7.70 2.61 16.67
N MET A 81 8.67 3.26 17.31
CA MET A 81 8.51 4.07 18.53
C MET A 81 7.59 5.28 18.32
N ILE A 82 7.42 5.73 17.08
CA ILE A 82 6.45 6.78 16.69
C ILE A 82 5.03 6.18 16.55
N GLY A 83 4.91 4.86 16.70
CA GLY A 83 3.71 4.06 16.54
C GLY A 83 3.91 3.07 15.38
N TYR A 84 3.71 1.78 15.64
CA TYR A 84 3.81 0.71 14.64
C TYR A 84 2.86 0.91 13.44
N ARG A 85 1.66 1.46 13.70
CA ARG A 85 0.63 1.76 12.68
C ARG A 85 1.09 2.80 11.64
N PRO A 86 1.68 3.94 12.04
CA PRO A 86 2.28 4.89 11.11
C PRO A 86 3.30 4.30 10.13
N PHE A 87 4.12 3.34 10.57
CA PHE A 87 5.15 2.74 9.71
C PHE A 87 4.55 1.79 8.67
N ASP A 88 3.63 0.91 9.10
CA ASP A 88 2.86 0.03 8.21
C ASP A 88 2.09 0.82 7.15
N LEU A 89 1.39 1.89 7.57
CA LEU A 89 0.70 2.81 6.67
C LEU A 89 1.61 3.44 5.63
N LEU A 90 2.78 3.90 6.08
CA LEU A 90 3.76 4.55 5.21
C LEU A 90 4.33 3.53 4.21
N LEU A 91 4.64 2.31 4.65
CA LEU A 91 5.15 1.25 3.79
C LEU A 91 4.08 0.77 2.80
N THR A 92 2.83 0.63 3.23
CA THR A 92 1.68 0.29 2.37
C THR A 92 1.46 1.35 1.29
N ALA A 93 1.41 2.63 1.67
CA ALA A 93 1.25 3.73 0.72
C ALA A 93 2.41 3.78 -0.28
N TYR A 94 3.63 3.57 0.21
CA TYR A 94 4.82 3.52 -0.62
C TYR A 94 4.79 2.38 -1.64
N CYS A 95 4.50 1.14 -1.20
CA CYS A 95 4.43 -0.01 -2.10
C CYS A 95 3.36 0.21 -3.17
N ALA A 96 2.19 0.75 -2.81
CA ALA A 96 1.13 1.04 -3.76
C ALA A 96 1.52 2.11 -4.79
N GLU A 97 2.12 3.23 -4.36
CA GLU A 97 2.57 4.27 -5.30
C GLU A 97 3.69 3.76 -6.22
N TYR A 98 4.58 2.90 -5.72
CA TYR A 98 5.56 2.21 -6.54
C TYR A 98 4.88 1.34 -7.61
N MET A 99 3.90 0.52 -7.23
CA MET A 99 3.12 -0.29 -8.18
C MET A 99 2.37 0.57 -9.20
N PHE A 100 1.77 1.70 -8.80
CA PHE A 100 1.10 2.62 -9.73
C PHE A 100 2.06 3.16 -10.77
N SER A 101 3.29 3.51 -10.38
CA SER A 101 4.29 4.06 -11.28
C SER A 101 4.79 3.06 -12.31
N ASP A 102 4.88 1.78 -11.92
CA ASP A 102 5.50 0.74 -12.73
C ASP A 102 4.47 -0.01 -13.60
N VAL A 103 3.35 -0.43 -13.01
CA VAL A 103 2.33 -1.25 -13.69
C VAL A 103 1.15 -0.40 -14.18
N GLY A 104 0.96 0.79 -13.62
CA GLY A 104 -0.30 1.53 -13.73
C GLY A 104 -1.33 1.02 -12.74
N GLY A 105 -2.37 1.83 -12.49
CA GLY A 105 -3.45 1.48 -11.56
C GLY A 105 -3.75 2.59 -10.57
N ARG A 106 -4.63 2.29 -9.61
CA ARG A 106 -5.00 3.22 -8.54
C ARG A 106 -5.56 2.48 -7.33
N TRP A 107 -5.71 3.22 -6.23
CA TRP A 107 -6.54 2.77 -5.11
C TRP A 107 -7.98 2.59 -5.58
N VAL A 108 -8.55 1.43 -5.27
CA VAL A 108 -9.95 1.08 -5.47
C VAL A 108 -10.54 0.56 -4.17
N LEU A 109 -11.86 0.67 -4.02
CA LEU A 109 -12.58 0.02 -2.93
C LEU A 109 -13.05 -1.35 -3.40
N ASP A 110 -12.84 -2.40 -2.60
CA ASP A 110 -13.49 -3.68 -2.81
C ASP A 110 -14.98 -3.57 -2.44
N GLU A 111 -15.84 -3.65 -3.46
CA GLU A 111 -17.28 -3.50 -3.30
C GLU A 111 -18.03 -4.84 -3.36
N ASP A 112 -17.33 -5.96 -3.55
CA ASP A 112 -17.94 -7.28 -3.62
C ASP A 112 -18.25 -7.80 -2.20
N PRO A 113 -19.53 -7.92 -1.82
CA PRO A 113 -19.92 -8.36 -0.47
C PRO A 113 -19.52 -9.80 -0.15
N GLU A 114 -19.23 -10.63 -1.15
CA GLU A 114 -18.78 -12.01 -0.97
C GLU A 114 -17.25 -12.10 -0.86
N SER A 115 -16.54 -10.99 -1.12
CA SER A 115 -15.08 -10.94 -1.05
C SER A 115 -14.57 -10.94 0.40
N PRO A 116 -13.50 -11.69 0.71
CA PRO A 116 -12.86 -11.64 2.04
C PRO A 116 -12.23 -10.28 2.36
N THR A 117 -12.06 -9.42 1.35
CA THR A 117 -11.52 -8.06 1.47
C THR A 117 -12.59 -6.98 1.32
N PHE A 118 -13.88 -7.33 1.41
CA PHE A 118 -14.99 -6.38 1.29
C PHE A 118 -14.76 -5.09 2.09
N ALA A 119 -14.98 -3.96 1.43
CA ALA A 119 -14.82 -2.61 1.93
C ALA A 119 -13.39 -2.21 2.34
N ARG A 120 -12.36 -2.93 1.85
CA ARG A 120 -10.95 -2.52 1.96
C ARG A 120 -10.50 -1.74 0.73
N PHE A 121 -9.52 -0.87 0.92
CA PHE A 121 -8.83 -0.25 -0.20
C PHE A 121 -7.75 -1.19 -0.73
N LEU A 122 -7.87 -1.52 -2.00
CA LEU A 122 -6.97 -2.41 -2.73
C LEU A 122 -6.31 -1.64 -3.87
N LEU A 123 -5.27 -2.23 -4.44
CA LEU A 123 -4.75 -1.79 -5.73
C LEU A 123 -5.61 -2.42 -6.83
N GLY A 124 -6.10 -1.63 -7.77
CA GLY A 124 -6.91 -2.10 -8.91
C GLY A 124 -6.76 -1.24 -10.16
N GLU A 125 -7.51 -1.60 -11.20
CA GLU A 125 -7.54 -0.90 -12.49
C GLU A 125 -6.18 -0.80 -13.21
N TYR A 126 -5.30 -1.76 -12.95
CA TYR A 126 -4.01 -1.90 -13.61
C TYR A 126 -4.07 -2.82 -14.84
N ASP A 127 -5.03 -3.76 -14.86
CA ASP A 127 -5.24 -4.70 -15.96
C ASP A 127 -6.49 -4.32 -16.77
N ALA A 128 -6.29 -3.93 -18.04
CA ALA A 128 -7.38 -3.57 -18.95
C ALA A 128 -8.18 -4.79 -19.44
N ASP A 129 -7.56 -5.98 -19.48
CA ASP A 129 -8.18 -7.22 -19.89
C ASP A 129 -8.93 -7.89 -18.73
N ASN A 130 -8.52 -7.60 -17.49
CA ASN A 130 -9.22 -8.00 -16.27
C ASN A 130 -9.47 -6.82 -15.31
N PRO A 131 -10.52 -6.01 -15.55
CA PRO A 131 -10.82 -4.81 -14.74
C PRO A 131 -11.20 -5.11 -13.28
N HIS A 132 -11.40 -6.39 -12.93
CA HIS A 132 -11.68 -6.83 -11.57
C HIS A 132 -10.43 -7.37 -10.84
N ALA A 133 -9.27 -7.38 -11.49
CA ALA A 133 -8.01 -7.76 -10.85
C ALA A 133 -7.66 -6.75 -9.76
N THR A 134 -7.39 -7.26 -8.56
CA THR A 134 -7.03 -6.44 -7.40
C THR A 134 -5.95 -7.12 -6.56
N VAL A 135 -5.11 -6.32 -5.90
CA VAL A 135 -4.09 -6.79 -4.96
C VAL A 135 -4.26 -6.12 -3.59
N ASP A 136 -4.22 -6.91 -2.52
CA ASP A 136 -4.24 -6.42 -1.13
C ASP A 136 -2.81 -6.13 -0.64
N VAL A 137 -2.30 -4.95 -1.03
CA VAL A 137 -0.94 -4.48 -0.67
C VAL A 137 -0.75 -4.44 0.84
N HIS A 138 -1.79 -4.11 1.60
CA HIS A 138 -1.69 -4.05 3.07
C HIS A 138 -1.52 -5.46 3.67
N ALA A 139 -2.23 -6.46 3.16
CA ALA A 139 -2.04 -7.84 3.61
C ALA A 139 -0.61 -8.33 3.35
N ALA A 140 -0.05 -8.00 2.18
CA ALA A 140 1.34 -8.32 1.83
C ALA A 140 2.35 -7.62 2.76
N VAL A 141 2.19 -6.32 2.98
CA VAL A 141 3.03 -5.54 3.91
C VAL A 141 2.91 -6.06 5.34
N THR A 142 1.70 -6.40 5.80
CA THR A 142 1.50 -7.00 7.12
C THR A 142 2.23 -8.34 7.23
N ALA A 143 2.17 -9.20 6.21
CA ALA A 143 2.88 -10.47 6.21
C ALA A 143 4.39 -10.23 6.32
N PHE A 144 4.94 -9.38 5.46
CA PHE A 144 6.34 -8.96 5.45
C PHE A 144 6.81 -8.43 6.82
N LEU A 145 6.04 -7.56 7.47
CA LEU A 145 6.41 -7.01 8.79
C LEU A 145 6.42 -8.07 9.90
N ASN A 146 5.66 -9.14 9.75
CA ASN A 146 5.61 -10.25 10.72
C ASN A 146 6.66 -11.34 10.45
N GLU A 147 7.47 -11.22 9.40
CA GLU A 147 8.53 -12.18 9.12
C GLU A 147 9.62 -12.12 10.19
N PRO A 148 10.04 -13.28 10.73
CA PRO A 148 10.92 -13.32 11.90
C PRO A 148 12.35 -12.84 11.61
N GLU A 149 12.89 -13.10 10.42
CA GLU A 149 14.22 -12.66 9.96
C GLU A 149 14.25 -12.64 8.41
N GLY A 150 15.11 -11.82 7.81
CA GLY A 150 15.39 -11.88 6.36
C GLY A 150 14.50 -11.03 5.45
N ARG A 151 13.73 -10.10 6.01
CA ARG A 151 12.87 -9.17 5.27
C ARG A 151 13.63 -8.45 4.14
N ASP A 152 13.25 -8.74 2.91
CA ASP A 152 13.74 -8.05 1.72
C ASP A 152 12.60 -7.25 1.05
N LEU A 153 12.77 -5.93 1.02
CA LEU A 153 11.77 -5.04 0.43
C LEU A 153 11.69 -5.21 -1.09
N GLU A 154 12.79 -5.56 -1.76
CA GLU A 154 12.80 -5.83 -3.20
C GLU A 154 12.00 -7.09 -3.50
N GLU A 155 12.21 -8.17 -2.74
CA GLU A 155 11.42 -9.40 -2.89
C GLU A 155 9.92 -9.18 -2.65
N LEU A 156 9.54 -8.35 -1.66
CA LEU A 156 8.15 -7.96 -1.45
C LEU A 156 7.56 -7.29 -2.69
N LEU A 157 8.26 -6.33 -3.29
CA LEU A 157 7.77 -5.59 -4.45
C LEU A 157 7.71 -6.45 -5.70
N GLU A 158 8.70 -7.31 -5.91
CA GLU A 158 8.68 -8.31 -6.98
C GLU A 158 7.47 -9.23 -6.84
N SER A 159 7.17 -9.70 -5.63
CA SER A 159 5.98 -10.55 -5.39
C SER A 159 4.66 -9.83 -5.68
N LEU A 160 4.57 -8.53 -5.37
CA LEU A 160 3.41 -7.71 -5.67
C LEU A 160 3.25 -7.48 -7.18
N GLN A 161 4.36 -7.24 -7.90
CA GLN A 161 4.35 -7.13 -9.37
C GLN A 161 3.93 -8.46 -10.02
N GLU A 162 4.43 -9.59 -9.52
CA GLU A 162 4.03 -10.92 -9.99
C GLU A 162 2.53 -11.16 -9.80
N GLU A 163 1.98 -10.79 -8.65
CA GLU A 163 0.54 -10.92 -8.36
C GLU A 163 -0.31 -10.08 -9.32
N MET A 164 0.21 -8.92 -9.74
CA MET A 164 -0.40 -8.06 -10.74
C MET A 164 -0.18 -8.53 -12.18
N GLY A 165 0.58 -9.61 -12.41
CA GLY A 165 0.92 -10.12 -13.74
C GLY A 165 1.93 -9.25 -14.51
N ALA A 166 2.65 -8.36 -13.81
CA ALA A 166 3.66 -7.50 -14.39
C ALA A 166 5.01 -8.23 -14.56
N PRO A 167 5.84 -7.87 -15.56
CA PRO A 167 7.18 -8.41 -15.68
C PRO A 167 8.03 -8.02 -14.47
N VAL A 168 8.61 -9.04 -13.81
CA VAL A 168 9.45 -8.88 -12.62
C VAL A 168 10.80 -8.28 -12.99
N GLY A 169 11.23 -7.31 -12.19
CA GLY A 169 12.56 -6.74 -12.28
C GLY A 169 12.49 -5.22 -12.31
N VAL A 170 13.29 -4.61 -11.43
CA VAL A 170 13.57 -3.18 -11.39
C VAL A 170 13.86 -2.72 -12.82
N GLN A 171 12.99 -1.90 -13.40
CA GLN A 171 13.46 -1.01 -14.46
C GLN A 171 14.51 -0.15 -13.79
N ASP A 172 15.77 -0.49 -14.05
CA ASP A 172 16.91 0.27 -13.60
C ASP A 172 16.76 1.68 -14.20
N THR A 173 16.10 2.57 -13.46
CA THR A 173 16.00 3.99 -13.79
C THR A 173 17.29 4.70 -13.41
N SER A 174 18.34 3.96 -13.00
CA SER A 174 19.71 4.46 -13.02
C SER A 174 20.06 4.82 -14.46
N TYR A 175 19.82 6.08 -14.84
CA TYR A 175 20.48 6.65 -16.01
C TYR A 175 21.93 7.03 -15.65
N PRO A 176 22.87 6.96 -16.62
CA PRO A 176 24.29 7.33 -16.51
C PRO A 176 24.61 8.71 -15.90
#